data_AF-A0A5A7NDH8-F1
#
_entry.id   AF-A0A5A7NDH8-F1
#
_cell.length_a   1.000
_cell.length_b   1.000
_cell.length_c   1.000
_cell.angle_alpha   90.00
_cell.angle_beta   90.00
_cell.angle_gamma   90.00
#
_symmetry.space_group_name_H-M   'P 1'
#
loop_
_entity.id
_entity.type
_entity.pdbx_description
1 polymer ?
#
loop_
_entity_poly.entity_id
_entity_poly.type
_entity_poly.pdbx_seq_one_letter_code
_entity_poly.pdbx_strand_id
1 'polypeptide(L)'
;MIKTVPASLRWATIGLFFALLSACASTSNDGATPRTDRTQQTDDNSFDQRTILDASKDVFGEGAEGLGGIIEAIFADLGRPNAYIAGEEAGGALIVGLRYGNGTLHHKIEGAMPVHWTGPSIGFDVGGDAAKVFTLVYNLYDTADIYRRFPQVEGQFYFIGGLGVSYHQRGDVIIAPIRLGVGLRAGANVGSYKITRESTLNPF
;
A
#
# COMPACT_ATOMS: atom_id res chain seq x y z
N MET A 1 31.06 42.67 60.66
CA MET A 1 32.14 41.92 59.97
C MET A 1 31.76 41.92 58.49
N ILE A 2 32.13 42.95 57.72
CA ILE A 2 33.31 42.98 56.81
C ILE A 2 33.24 41.76 55.87
N LYS A 3 32.93 41.82 54.57
CA LYS A 3 33.46 42.70 53.51
C LYS A 3 32.56 42.62 52.26
N THR A 4 32.36 43.75 51.59
CA THR A 4 31.93 43.88 50.19
C THR A 4 33.07 43.48 49.23
N VAL A 5 32.73 42.93 48.05
CA VAL A 5 33.61 42.98 46.85
C VAL A 5 32.71 43.18 45.60
N PRO A 6 33.06 44.12 44.69
CA PRO A 6 32.23 44.51 43.55
C PRO A 6 32.80 44.07 42.17
N ALA A 7 32.02 44.42 41.14
CA ALA A 7 32.43 44.96 39.83
C ALA A 7 32.92 44.04 38.67
N SER A 8 32.10 44.08 37.62
CA SER A 8 32.40 44.42 36.20
C SER A 8 33.27 43.51 35.30
N LEU A 9 32.62 43.06 34.21
CA LEU A 9 32.93 43.33 32.79
C LEU A 9 34.31 42.94 32.24
N ARG A 10 34.35 42.09 31.20
CA ARG A 10 34.78 42.41 29.81
C ARG A 10 35.02 41.16 28.95
N TRP A 11 34.55 41.23 27.69
CA TRP A 11 34.90 40.33 26.60
C TRP A 11 36.39 40.42 26.22
N ALA A 12 37.00 39.29 25.88
CA ALA A 12 38.13 39.21 24.95
C ALA A 12 38.20 37.82 24.31
N THR A 13 37.99 37.78 23.01
CA THR A 13 38.40 36.73 22.08
C THR A 13 39.92 36.55 22.10
N ILE A 14 40.42 35.32 21.90
CA ILE A 14 41.65 34.96 21.17
C ILE A 14 41.62 33.44 21.00
N GLY A 15 41.64 32.99 19.74
CA GLY A 15 41.77 31.58 19.39
C GLY A 15 43.23 31.15 19.31
N LEU A 16 43.46 29.83 19.23
CA LEU A 16 44.64 29.30 18.56
C LEU A 16 44.42 27.82 18.17
N PHE A 17 44.50 27.59 16.86
CA PHE A 17 45.04 26.42 16.15
C PHE A 17 44.90 25.04 16.81
N PHE A 18 44.08 24.19 16.20
CA PHE A 18 44.41 22.76 16.11
C PHE A 18 44.45 22.34 14.64
N ALA A 19 45.58 21.75 14.28
CA ALA A 19 46.00 21.42 12.93
C ALA A 19 45.22 20.23 12.32
N LEU A 20 45.11 20.27 11.00
CA LEU A 20 44.63 19.21 10.11
C LEU A 20 45.40 17.89 10.29
N LEU A 21 44.67 16.77 10.25
CA LEU A 21 45.16 15.47 9.78
C LEU A 21 44.01 14.63 9.18
N SER A 22 44.20 14.31 7.91
CA SER A 22 43.55 13.32 7.03
C SER A 22 42.80 12.16 7.68
N ALA A 23 41.64 11.79 7.12
CA ALA A 23 41.51 10.69 6.16
C ALA A 23 40.05 10.47 5.76
N CYS A 24 39.75 10.56 4.46
CA CYS A 24 38.50 10.07 3.90
C CYS A 24 38.54 8.53 3.89
N ALA A 25 37.70 7.89 4.69
CA ALA A 25 37.41 6.47 4.55
C ALA A 25 35.93 6.32 4.16
N SER A 26 35.65 6.48 2.88
CA SER A 26 34.35 6.14 2.29
C SER A 26 34.36 4.66 1.91
N THR A 27 34.04 3.77 2.86
CA THR A 27 33.69 2.38 2.53
C THR A 27 32.22 2.32 2.14
N SER A 28 31.94 2.62 0.87
CA SER A 28 30.68 2.23 0.21
C SER A 28 30.72 0.72 0.03
N ASN A 29 30.09 0.02 0.96
CA ASN A 29 29.86 -1.42 0.88
C ASN A 29 28.67 -1.67 -0.06
N ASP A 30 28.89 -1.51 -1.37
CA ASP A 30 27.92 -1.91 -2.39
C ASP A 30 27.97 -3.44 -2.56
N GLY A 31 27.36 -4.13 -1.60
CA GLY A 31 26.89 -5.50 -1.80
C GLY A 31 25.76 -5.49 -2.82
N ALA A 32 26.09 -5.39 -4.09
CA ALA A 32 25.17 -5.64 -5.17
C ALA A 32 24.85 -7.15 -5.21
N THR A 33 23.84 -7.58 -4.46
CA THR A 33 23.11 -8.80 -4.81
C THR A 33 22.62 -8.66 -6.25
N PRO A 34 22.68 -9.72 -7.08
CA PRO A 34 22.12 -9.67 -8.42
C PRO A 34 20.63 -9.33 -8.25
N ARG A 35 20.22 -8.12 -8.64
CA ARG A 35 18.81 -7.86 -8.87
C ARG A 35 18.47 -8.73 -10.06
N THR A 36 17.77 -9.84 -9.82
CA THR A 36 17.09 -10.61 -10.86
C THR A 36 16.51 -9.61 -11.84
N ASP A 37 16.85 -9.73 -13.12
CA ASP A 37 16.32 -8.89 -14.18
C ASP A 37 14.80 -8.90 -14.05
N ARG A 38 14.26 -7.82 -13.46
CA ARG A 38 12.82 -7.64 -13.30
C ARG A 38 12.29 -7.51 -14.71
N THR A 39 11.56 -8.51 -15.17
CA THR A 39 10.82 -8.42 -16.43
C THR A 39 9.97 -7.15 -16.34
N GLN A 40 10.38 -6.11 -17.06
CA GLN A 40 9.64 -4.85 -17.09
C GLN A 40 8.21 -5.17 -17.51
N GLN A 41 7.25 -4.51 -16.87
CA GLN A 41 5.86 -4.65 -17.29
C GLN A 41 5.74 -4.05 -18.69
N THR A 42 5.47 -4.91 -19.66
CA THR A 42 5.27 -4.60 -21.07
C THR A 42 3.78 -4.65 -21.39
N ASP A 43 3.43 -4.20 -22.60
CA ASP A 43 2.07 -4.32 -23.15
C ASP A 43 1.54 -5.76 -23.14
N ASP A 44 2.44 -6.73 -23.33
CA ASP A 44 2.07 -8.14 -23.46
C ASP A 44 1.78 -8.81 -22.10
N ASN A 45 2.44 -8.36 -21.03
CA ASN A 45 2.37 -9.00 -19.71
C ASN A 45 1.65 -8.15 -18.65
N SER A 46 1.01 -7.04 -19.04
CA SER A 46 0.23 -6.18 -18.14
C SER A 46 -1.10 -5.72 -18.74
N PHE A 47 -1.94 -5.13 -17.90
CA PHE A 47 -3.21 -4.53 -18.29
C PHE A 47 -3.04 -3.03 -18.54
N ASP A 48 -3.61 -2.53 -19.63
CA ASP A 48 -3.72 -1.08 -19.83
C ASP A 48 -4.82 -0.46 -18.95
N GLN A 49 -4.77 0.87 -18.84
CA GLN A 49 -5.68 1.64 -17.99
C GLN A 49 -7.14 1.49 -18.42
N ARG A 50 -7.40 1.38 -19.72
CA ARG A 50 -8.75 1.23 -20.25
C ARG A 50 -9.37 -0.10 -19.82
N THR A 51 -8.62 -1.19 -19.97
CA THR A 51 -9.03 -2.53 -19.56
C THR A 51 -9.34 -2.58 -18.06
N ILE A 52 -8.47 -1.96 -17.25
CA ILE A 52 -8.68 -1.86 -15.80
C ILE A 52 -9.91 -1.01 -15.46
N LEU A 53 -10.09 0.13 -16.13
CA LEU A 53 -11.25 0.98 -15.92
C LEU A 53 -12.54 0.24 -16.28
N ASP A 54 -12.59 -0.46 -17.41
CA ASP A 54 -13.77 -1.20 -17.83
C ASP A 54 -14.08 -2.38 -16.88
N ALA A 55 -13.08 -3.18 -16.51
CA ALA A 55 -13.26 -4.26 -15.52
C ALA A 55 -13.71 -3.75 -14.14
N SER A 56 -13.25 -2.57 -13.74
CA SER A 56 -13.67 -1.98 -12.46
C SER A 56 -15.11 -1.45 -12.49
N LYS A 57 -15.61 -0.98 -13.65
CA LYS A 57 -17.02 -0.59 -13.82
C LYS A 57 -17.94 -1.80 -13.74
N ASP A 58 -17.52 -2.98 -14.18
CA ASP A 58 -18.31 -4.20 -14.01
C ASP A 58 -18.53 -4.55 -12.52
N VAL A 59 -17.58 -4.17 -11.66
CA VAL A 59 -17.65 -4.39 -10.21
C VAL A 59 -18.45 -3.31 -9.50
N PHE A 60 -18.16 -2.04 -9.79
CA PHE A 60 -18.75 -0.91 -9.07
C PHE A 60 -20.02 -0.33 -9.72
N GLY A 61 -20.32 -0.72 -10.95
CA GLY A 61 -21.35 -0.11 -11.79
C GLY A 61 -20.94 1.24 -12.39
N GLU A 62 -21.77 1.75 -13.30
CA GLU A 62 -21.54 3.02 -14.01
C GLU A 62 -21.62 4.26 -13.10
N GLY A 63 -22.09 4.10 -11.85
CA GLY A 63 -22.34 5.20 -10.91
C GLY A 63 -21.18 5.55 -9.97
N ALA A 64 -20.01 4.93 -10.11
CA ALA A 64 -18.85 5.19 -9.26
C ALA A 64 -18.15 6.51 -9.65
N GLU A 65 -18.64 7.62 -9.11
CA GLU A 65 -18.03 8.94 -9.28
C GLU A 65 -16.56 8.91 -8.83
N GLY A 66 -15.65 9.42 -9.66
CA GLY A 66 -14.21 9.45 -9.33
C GLY A 66 -13.42 8.17 -9.64
N LEU A 67 -14.06 7.09 -10.13
CA LEU A 67 -13.37 5.84 -10.47
C LEU A 67 -12.27 6.01 -11.52
N GLY A 68 -12.54 6.81 -12.56
CA GLY A 68 -11.53 7.14 -13.57
C GLY A 68 -10.32 7.86 -12.95
N GLY A 69 -10.57 8.84 -12.08
CA GLY A 69 -9.52 9.65 -11.45
C GLY A 69 -8.64 8.85 -10.49
N ILE A 70 -9.22 7.94 -9.69
CA ILE A 70 -8.42 7.10 -8.78
C ILE A 70 -7.57 6.09 -9.56
N ILE A 71 -8.10 5.49 -10.63
CA ILE A 71 -7.34 4.57 -11.48
C ILE A 71 -6.21 5.31 -12.19
N GLU A 72 -6.48 6.51 -12.72
CA GLU A 72 -5.46 7.35 -13.34
C GLU A 72 -4.33 7.70 -12.35
N ALA A 73 -4.67 8.10 -11.13
CA ALA A 73 -3.69 8.38 -10.09
C ALA A 73 -2.83 7.15 -9.76
N ILE A 74 -3.45 5.98 -9.57
CA ILE A 74 -2.70 4.75 -9.27
C ILE A 74 -1.81 4.34 -10.45
N PHE A 75 -2.24 4.54 -11.69
CA PHE A 75 -1.43 4.26 -12.88
C PHE A 75 -0.24 5.21 -13.02
N ALA A 76 -0.40 6.49 -12.67
CA ALA A 76 0.72 7.42 -12.59
C ALA A 76 1.71 6.99 -11.49
N ASP A 77 1.18 6.51 -10.37
CA ASP A 77 1.84 5.84 -9.25
C ASP A 77 2.78 4.69 -9.59
N LEU A 78 2.13 3.60 -9.99
CA LEU A 78 2.70 2.26 -10.02
C LEU A 78 2.87 1.74 -11.45
N GLY A 79 2.43 2.51 -12.45
CA GLY A 79 2.32 2.02 -13.81
C GLY A 79 1.20 0.99 -13.93
N ARG A 80 1.48 -0.09 -14.67
CA ARG A 80 0.46 -1.01 -15.18
C ARG A 80 0.40 -2.29 -14.35
N PRO A 81 -0.75 -2.71 -13.83
CA PRO A 81 -0.85 -3.96 -13.10
C PRO A 81 -0.76 -5.17 -14.04
N ASN A 82 -0.18 -6.28 -13.57
CA ASN A 82 -0.20 -7.56 -14.31
C ASN A 82 -1.30 -8.52 -13.82
N ALA A 83 -2.01 -8.16 -12.76
CA ALA A 83 -3.21 -8.84 -12.29
C ALA A 83 -4.22 -7.84 -11.69
N TYR A 84 -5.48 -8.26 -11.57
CA TYR A 84 -6.46 -7.59 -10.72
C TYR A 84 -7.37 -8.60 -10.04
N ILE A 85 -8.02 -8.20 -8.93
CA ILE A 85 -9.05 -9.00 -8.25
C ILE A 85 -10.36 -8.25 -8.31
N ALA A 86 -11.40 -8.91 -8.80
CA ALA A 86 -12.78 -8.45 -8.76
C ALA A 86 -13.54 -9.25 -7.69
N GLY A 87 -14.20 -8.58 -6.75
CA GLY A 87 -14.96 -9.29 -5.75
C GLY A 87 -15.69 -8.41 -4.75
N GLU A 88 -16.02 -9.03 -3.63
CA GLU A 88 -16.83 -8.46 -2.57
C GLU A 88 -16.22 -8.80 -1.20
N GLU A 89 -16.40 -7.91 -0.24
CA GLU A 89 -16.06 -8.16 1.15
C GLU A 89 -17.25 -7.84 2.06
N ALA A 90 -17.49 -8.69 3.03
CA ALA A 90 -18.37 -8.43 4.15
C ALA A 90 -17.53 -8.32 5.41
N GLY A 91 -17.91 -7.45 6.31
CA GLY A 91 -17.18 -7.22 7.54
C GLY A 91 -17.96 -6.34 8.48
N GLY A 92 -17.67 -6.49 9.76
CA GLY A 92 -18.29 -5.69 10.80
C GLY A 92 -17.22 -5.10 11.69
N ALA A 93 -17.25 -3.79 11.89
CA ALA A 93 -16.42 -3.12 12.88
C ALA A 93 -17.27 -2.08 13.63
N LEU A 94 -17.25 -2.14 14.97
CA LEU A 94 -17.74 -1.05 15.83
C LEU A 94 -16.62 -0.08 16.22
N ILE A 95 -15.38 -0.58 16.33
CA ILE A 95 -14.14 0.18 16.50
C ILE A 95 -13.02 -0.65 15.84
N VAL A 96 -12.94 -1.92 16.22
CA VAL A 96 -12.12 -2.96 15.61
C VAL A 96 -13.03 -4.10 15.15
N GLY A 97 -12.62 -4.78 14.10
CA GLY A 97 -13.40 -5.84 13.49
C GLY A 97 -12.57 -6.75 12.61
N LEU A 98 -13.28 -7.63 11.92
CA LEU A 98 -12.72 -8.48 10.88
C LEU A 98 -13.48 -8.25 9.58
N ARG A 99 -12.74 -8.37 8.47
CA ARG A 99 -13.31 -8.42 7.13
C ARG A 99 -13.01 -9.78 6.51
N TYR A 100 -13.96 -10.23 5.71
CA TYR A 100 -13.91 -11.46 4.93
C TYR A 100 -14.37 -11.14 3.53
N GLY A 101 -13.58 -11.50 2.54
CA GLY A 101 -13.98 -11.31 1.16
C GLY A 101 -13.63 -12.46 0.26
N ASN A 102 -14.26 -12.42 -0.89
CA ASN A 102 -14.23 -13.45 -1.91
C ASN A 102 -14.24 -12.78 -3.28
N GLY A 103 -13.46 -13.32 -4.21
CA GLY A 103 -13.42 -12.81 -5.56
C GLY A 103 -12.64 -13.71 -6.49
N THR A 104 -12.35 -13.15 -7.66
CA THR A 104 -11.60 -13.81 -8.71
C THR A 104 -10.38 -12.97 -9.02
N LEU A 105 -9.19 -13.57 -8.90
CA LEU A 105 -7.96 -13.02 -9.44
C LEU A 105 -7.95 -13.26 -10.95
N HIS A 106 -7.69 -12.21 -11.70
CA HIS A 106 -7.44 -12.23 -13.13
C HIS A 106 -5.99 -11.86 -13.37
N HIS A 107 -5.16 -12.83 -13.72
CA HIS A 107 -3.76 -12.64 -14.09
C HIS A 107 -3.62 -12.58 -15.60
N LYS A 108 -2.78 -11.65 -16.09
CA LYS A 108 -2.64 -11.39 -17.53
C LYS A 108 -2.22 -12.65 -18.33
N ILE A 109 -1.34 -13.47 -17.75
CA ILE A 109 -0.76 -14.64 -18.42
C ILE A 109 -1.37 -15.96 -17.91
N GLU A 110 -1.55 -16.10 -16.59
CA GLU A 110 -1.96 -17.37 -15.96
C GLU A 110 -3.48 -17.54 -15.85
N GLY A 111 -4.26 -16.54 -16.29
CA GLY A 111 -5.71 -16.62 -16.33
C GLY A 111 -6.37 -16.32 -14.98
N ALA A 112 -7.54 -16.92 -14.76
CA ALA A 112 -8.42 -16.59 -13.65
C ALA A 112 -8.49 -17.68 -12.59
N MET A 113 -8.53 -17.30 -11.32
CA MET A 113 -8.64 -18.24 -10.19
C MET A 113 -9.35 -17.63 -8.98
N PRO A 114 -10.04 -18.45 -8.17
CA PRO A 114 -10.66 -17.96 -6.95
C PRO A 114 -9.60 -17.48 -5.95
N VAL A 115 -9.95 -16.41 -5.26
CA VAL A 115 -9.20 -15.86 -4.14
C VAL A 115 -10.15 -15.46 -3.03
N HIS A 116 -9.75 -15.74 -1.80
CA HIS A 116 -10.41 -15.25 -0.61
C HIS A 116 -9.45 -14.37 0.16
N TRP A 117 -9.97 -13.41 0.92
CA TRP A 117 -9.14 -12.62 1.80
C TRP A 117 -9.77 -12.41 3.16
N THR A 118 -8.90 -12.20 4.13
CA THR A 118 -9.26 -11.86 5.50
C THR A 118 -8.32 -10.79 6.01
N GLY A 119 -8.80 -9.99 6.96
CA GLY A 119 -7.95 -9.02 7.62
C GLY A 119 -8.65 -8.29 8.76
N PRO A 120 -7.89 -7.62 9.62
CA PRO A 120 -8.47 -6.70 10.58
C PRO A 120 -9.17 -5.56 9.84
N SER A 121 -10.28 -5.07 10.39
CA SER A 121 -10.92 -3.82 9.99
C SER A 121 -10.92 -2.86 11.18
N ILE A 122 -10.73 -1.57 10.89
CA ILE A 122 -10.82 -0.48 11.86
C ILE A 122 -11.79 0.53 11.26
N GLY A 123 -12.79 0.91 12.04
CA GLY A 123 -13.83 1.84 11.60
C GLY A 123 -15.21 1.44 12.11
N PHE A 124 -16.20 2.15 11.57
CA PHE A 124 -17.62 1.93 11.83
C PHE A 124 -18.25 1.32 10.58
N ASP A 125 -17.96 0.05 10.33
CA ASP A 125 -18.61 -0.73 9.27
C ASP A 125 -19.73 -1.52 9.95
N VAL A 126 -20.92 -0.92 10.07
CA VAL A 126 -22.11 -1.59 10.60
C VAL A 126 -23.03 -1.90 9.44
N GLY A 127 -22.87 -3.08 8.83
CA GLY A 127 -23.72 -3.50 7.72
C GLY A 127 -23.34 -4.89 7.25
N GLY A 128 -24.31 -5.80 7.24
CA GLY A 128 -24.14 -7.17 6.73
C GLY A 128 -24.13 -7.28 5.21
N ASP A 129 -24.18 -6.15 4.49
CA ASP A 129 -24.16 -6.11 3.03
C ASP A 129 -22.72 -6.16 2.51
N ALA A 130 -22.51 -6.97 1.48
CA ALA A 130 -21.20 -7.16 0.87
C ALA A 130 -20.80 -5.91 0.07
N ALA A 131 -19.70 -5.27 0.48
CA ALA A 131 -19.11 -4.14 -0.21
C ALA A 131 -18.30 -4.61 -1.41
N LYS A 132 -18.45 -3.93 -2.55
CA LYS A 132 -17.64 -4.18 -3.75
C LYS A 132 -16.19 -3.77 -3.53
N VAL A 133 -15.26 -4.58 -4.01
CA VAL A 133 -13.82 -4.32 -3.95
C VAL A 133 -13.17 -4.65 -5.30
N PHE A 134 -12.32 -3.74 -5.78
CA PHE A 134 -11.49 -3.98 -6.95
C PHE A 134 -10.03 -3.78 -6.57
N THR A 135 -9.19 -4.80 -6.72
CA THR A 135 -7.78 -4.75 -6.28
C THR A 135 -6.87 -4.80 -7.47
N LEU A 136 -5.97 -3.82 -7.61
CA LEU A 136 -4.88 -3.90 -8.58
C LEU A 136 -3.72 -4.70 -7.99
N VAL A 137 -3.08 -5.53 -8.80
CA VAL A 137 -1.97 -6.39 -8.38
C VAL A 137 -0.80 -6.20 -9.35
N TYR A 138 0.38 -5.95 -8.78
CA TYR A 138 1.61 -5.66 -9.51
C TYR A 138 2.69 -6.69 -9.18
N ASN A 139 3.57 -6.93 -10.14
CA ASN A 139 4.73 -7.81 -10.02
C ASN A 139 4.39 -9.24 -9.56
N LEU A 140 3.17 -9.72 -9.83
CA LEU A 140 2.77 -11.08 -9.52
C LEU A 140 3.23 -12.01 -10.65
N TYR A 141 4.44 -12.54 -10.59
CA TYR A 141 5.00 -13.37 -11.67
C TYR A 141 4.59 -14.84 -11.60
N ASP A 142 4.21 -15.31 -10.42
CA ASP A 142 3.63 -16.62 -10.15
C ASP A 142 2.36 -16.39 -9.33
N THR A 143 1.21 -16.85 -9.82
CA THR A 143 -0.05 -16.64 -9.09
C THR A 143 -0.09 -17.33 -7.73
N ALA A 144 0.75 -18.34 -7.47
CA ALA A 144 0.89 -18.93 -6.14
C ALA A 144 1.40 -17.92 -5.10
N ASP A 145 2.14 -16.88 -5.51
CA ASP A 145 2.67 -15.87 -4.60
C ASP A 145 1.62 -14.92 -4.05
N ILE A 146 0.40 -14.91 -4.62
CA ILE A 146 -0.71 -14.13 -4.10
C ILE A 146 -1.26 -14.71 -2.80
N TYR A 147 -1.12 -16.02 -2.54
CA TYR A 147 -1.77 -16.70 -1.41
C TYR A 147 -0.99 -16.53 -0.10
N ARG A 148 -0.81 -15.28 0.30
CA ARG A 148 0.05 -14.86 1.42
C ARG A 148 -0.58 -13.69 2.17
N ARG A 149 0.09 -13.25 3.23
CA ARG A 149 -0.28 -12.07 4.02
C ARG A 149 0.45 -10.81 3.53
N PHE A 150 -0.27 -9.80 3.08
CA PHE A 150 0.30 -8.52 2.65
C PHE A 150 0.15 -7.46 3.75
N PRO A 151 1.24 -7.07 4.44
CA PRO A 151 1.18 -5.94 5.37
C PRO A 151 0.91 -4.64 4.63
N GLN A 152 0.16 -3.75 5.27
CA GLN A 152 -0.11 -2.42 4.75
C GLN A 152 1.16 -1.55 4.72
N VAL A 153 1.29 -0.74 3.67
CA VAL A 153 2.31 0.29 3.53
C VAL A 153 1.76 1.61 4.08
N GLU A 154 2.57 2.31 4.89
CA GLU A 154 2.18 3.60 5.47
C GLU A 154 2.25 4.74 4.44
N GLY A 155 1.39 5.75 4.59
CA GLY A 155 1.54 7.05 3.92
C GLY A 155 1.05 7.15 2.46
N GLN A 156 0.55 6.08 1.85
CA GLN A 156 0.00 6.09 0.49
C GLN A 156 -1.51 5.83 0.54
N PHE A 157 -2.32 6.85 0.26
CA PHE A 157 -3.78 6.75 0.21
C PHE A 157 -4.32 7.77 -0.77
N TYR A 158 -5.12 7.32 -1.73
CA TYR A 158 -5.92 8.20 -2.59
C TYR A 158 -7.37 8.15 -2.13
N PHE A 159 -8.01 9.32 -2.11
CA PHE A 159 -9.43 9.44 -1.88
C PHE A 159 -10.04 10.41 -2.90
N ILE A 160 -10.87 9.89 -3.80
CA ILE A 160 -11.47 10.64 -4.91
C ILE A 160 -12.91 10.16 -5.07
N GLY A 161 -13.88 11.08 -5.07
CA GLY A 161 -15.28 10.74 -5.35
C GLY A 161 -15.93 9.71 -4.41
N GLY A 162 -15.44 9.56 -3.18
CA GLY A 162 -15.93 8.53 -2.25
C GLY A 162 -15.29 7.14 -2.45
N LEU A 163 -14.30 7.03 -3.33
CA LEU A 163 -13.44 5.85 -3.46
C LEU A 163 -12.15 6.04 -2.66
N GLY A 164 -11.76 5.02 -1.91
CA GLY A 164 -10.49 4.96 -1.20
C GLY A 164 -9.64 3.78 -1.67
N VAL A 165 -8.32 3.97 -1.71
CA VAL A 165 -7.33 2.90 -1.96
C VAL A 165 -6.40 2.73 -0.77
N SER A 166 -6.09 1.48 -0.43
CA SER A 166 -5.02 1.11 0.50
C SER A 166 -3.94 0.32 -0.22
N TYR A 167 -2.67 0.50 0.15
CA TYR A 167 -1.56 -0.23 -0.46
C TYR A 167 -0.99 -1.26 0.51
N HIS A 168 -0.73 -2.46 0.01
CA HIS A 168 -0.07 -3.52 0.78
C HIS A 168 1.02 -4.15 -0.07
N GLN A 169 2.12 -4.55 0.57
CA GLN A 169 3.28 -5.05 -0.15
C GLN A 169 3.95 -6.20 0.59
N ARG A 170 4.34 -7.24 -0.15
CA ARG A 170 5.21 -8.30 0.34
C ARG A 170 6.26 -8.61 -0.72
N GLY A 171 7.53 -8.43 -0.36
CA GLY A 171 8.60 -8.48 -1.36
C GLY A 171 8.32 -7.45 -2.45
N ASP A 172 8.30 -7.89 -3.70
CA ASP A 172 8.01 -7.02 -4.84
C ASP A 172 6.52 -6.97 -5.23
N VAL A 173 5.70 -7.89 -4.71
CA VAL A 173 4.27 -7.93 -5.04
C VAL A 173 3.53 -6.84 -4.27
N ILE A 174 2.84 -5.99 -5.01
CA ILE A 174 2.01 -4.89 -4.47
C ILE A 174 0.56 -5.20 -4.78
N ILE A 175 -0.30 -5.02 -3.79
CA ILE A 175 -1.76 -5.02 -3.97
C ILE A 175 -2.34 -3.68 -3.54
N ALA A 176 -3.27 -3.16 -4.34
CA ALA A 176 -3.95 -1.90 -4.09
C ALA A 176 -5.48 -2.08 -4.14
N PRO A 177 -6.11 -2.53 -3.03
CA PRO A 177 -7.57 -2.63 -2.95
C PRO A 177 -8.26 -1.26 -2.99
N ILE A 178 -9.20 -1.10 -3.90
CA ILE A 178 -10.07 0.08 -4.09
C ILE A 178 -11.47 -0.24 -3.58
N ARG A 179 -12.09 0.69 -2.85
CA ARG A 179 -13.41 0.52 -2.19
C ARG A 179 -14.28 1.77 -2.30
N LEU A 180 -15.59 1.58 -2.45
CA LEU A 180 -16.61 2.63 -2.33
C LEU A 180 -16.97 2.88 -0.85
N GLY A 181 -17.23 4.14 -0.46
CA GLY A 181 -17.87 4.47 0.81
C GLY A 181 -17.47 5.84 1.39
N VAL A 182 -18.49 6.60 1.82
CA VAL A 182 -18.35 7.90 2.51
C VAL A 182 -17.70 7.74 3.87
N GLY A 183 -16.78 8.64 4.18
CA GLY A 183 -16.15 8.74 5.48
C GLY A 183 -14.74 8.20 5.42
N LEU A 184 -13.80 9.12 5.57
CA LEU A 184 -12.67 9.00 6.50
C LEU A 184 -12.61 7.62 7.21
N ARG A 185 -12.18 6.58 6.48
CA ARG A 185 -11.30 5.53 7.00
C ARG A 185 -9.92 6.15 7.32
N ALA A 186 -9.92 7.43 7.71
CA ALA A 186 -8.78 8.28 7.95
C ALA A 186 -8.20 7.87 9.28
N GLY A 187 -6.94 7.50 9.24
CA GLY A 187 -6.29 6.89 10.38
C GLY A 187 -6.31 5.38 10.24
N ALA A 188 -5.63 4.92 9.20
CA ALA A 188 -4.97 3.63 9.20
C ALA A 188 -5.90 2.42 9.38
N ASN A 189 -6.24 1.81 8.25
CA ASN A 189 -6.35 0.35 8.23
C ASN A 189 -4.96 -0.23 8.57
N VAL A 190 -4.46 -0.09 9.80
CA VAL A 190 -3.23 -0.77 10.20
C VAL A 190 -3.57 -2.25 10.17
N GLY A 191 -3.02 -2.96 9.20
CA GLY A 191 -3.51 -4.31 8.98
C GLY A 191 -2.76 -5.08 7.93
N SER A 192 -3.09 -6.36 7.91
CA SER A 192 -2.57 -7.30 6.94
C SER A 192 -3.70 -7.88 6.13
N TYR A 193 -3.49 -8.01 4.82
CA TYR A 193 -4.41 -8.65 3.91
C TYR A 193 -3.96 -10.10 3.69
N LYS A 194 -4.60 -11.06 4.35
CA LYS A 194 -4.28 -12.48 4.17
C LYS A 194 -5.13 -13.02 3.03
N ILE A 195 -4.50 -13.32 1.90
CA ILE A 195 -5.14 -13.93 0.74
C ILE A 195 -4.93 -15.45 0.79
N THR A 196 -5.98 -16.21 0.52
CA THR A 196 -5.98 -17.68 0.54
C THR A 196 -6.71 -18.25 -0.69
N ARG A 197 -6.33 -19.48 -1.06
CA ARG A 197 -6.99 -20.22 -2.16
C ARG A 197 -8.36 -20.73 -1.75
N GLU A 198 -8.46 -21.20 -0.51
CA GLU A 198 -9.70 -21.66 0.11
C GLU A 198 -10.18 -20.64 1.13
N SER A 199 -11.49 -20.49 1.26
CA SER A 199 -12.09 -19.62 2.27
C SER A 199 -11.68 -20.09 3.67
N THR A 200 -11.35 -19.15 4.55
CA THR A 200 -10.98 -19.45 5.93
C THR A 200 -11.58 -18.42 6.89
N LEU A 201 -12.05 -18.91 8.03
CA LEU A 201 -12.50 -18.04 9.12
C LEU A 201 -11.32 -17.48 9.94
N ASN A 202 -10.12 -18.05 9.78
CA ASN A 202 -8.93 -17.66 10.54
C ASN A 202 -8.13 -16.57 9.81
N PRO A 203 -8.12 -15.32 10.33
CA PRO A 203 -7.40 -14.21 9.72
C PRO A 203 -5.87 -14.23 9.98
N PHE A 204 -5.38 -15.15 10.83
CA PHE A 204 -3.98 -15.25 11.27
C PHE A 204 -3.17 -16.36 10.59
#